data_AF-A0A522REU5-F1
#
_entry.id   AF-A0A522REU5-F1
#
_cell.length_a   1.000
_cell.length_b   1.000
_cell.length_c   1.000
_cell.angle_alpha   90.00
_cell.angle_beta   90.00
_cell.angle_gamma   90.00
#
_symmetry.space_group_name_H-M   'P 1'
#
loop_
_entity.id
_entity.type
_entity.pdbx_description
1 polymer ?
#
loop_
_entity_poly.entity_id
_entity_poly.type
_entity_poly.pdbx_seq_one_letter_code
_entity_poly.pdbx_strand_id
1 'polypeptide(L)' 'MRNLRKCIYTKDVQWITGKSESASRKLLQKIKRKLKKHRHQFVTFQEFCDYTGLQEEDFKGEIK' A
#
# COMPACT_ATOMS: atom_id res chain seq x y z
N MET A 1 22.11 5.12 -0.92
CA MET A 1 21.25 4.32 -1.81
C MET A 1 19.81 4.48 -1.36
N ARG A 2 18.88 4.97 -2.20
CA ARG A 2 17.45 4.97 -1.87
C ARG A 2 16.95 3.54 -1.94
N ASN A 3 16.64 2.94 -0.80
CA ASN A 3 15.92 1.67 -0.75
C ASN A 3 14.47 1.92 -1.20
N LEU A 4 14.20 1.89 -2.51
CA LEU A 4 12.83 1.90 -3.01
C LEU A 4 12.19 0.55 -2.67
N ARG A 5 11.38 0.53 -1.62
CA ARG A 5 10.49 -0.60 -1.35
C ARG A 5 9.43 -0.64 -2.46
N LYS A 6 9.49 -1.67 -3.32
CA LYS A 6 8.51 -1.85 -4.41
C LYS A 6 7.15 -2.34 -3.91
N CYS A 7 7.14 -3.04 -2.77
CA CYS A 7 5.94 -3.60 -2.15
C CYS A 7 5.45 -2.69 -1.02
N ILE A 8 4.13 -2.61 -0.88
CA ILE A 8 3.48 -1.89 0.21
C ILE A 8 3.04 -2.87 1.31
N TYR A 9 3.29 -2.49 2.56
CA TYR A 9 2.90 -3.24 3.75
C TYR A 9 1.83 -2.51 4.54
N THR A 10 1.21 -3.23 5.48
CA THR A 10 0.18 -2.68 6.37
C THR A 10 0.66 -1.42 7.10
N LYS A 11 1.94 -1.34 7.47
CA LYS A 11 2.48 -0.18 8.19
C LYS A 11 2.54 1.06 7.31
N ASP A 12 2.96 0.89 6.06
CA ASP A 12 2.96 1.96 5.06
C ASP A 12 1.53 2.46 4.87
N VAL A 13 0.56 1.56 4.64
CA VAL A 13 -0.86 1.93 4.47
C VAL A 13 -1.41 2.68 5.67
N GLN A 14 -1.04 2.31 6.90
CA GLN A 14 -1.45 3.05 8.10
C GLN A 14 -0.91 4.47 8.09
N TRP A 15 0.37 4.66 7.75
CA TRP A 15 1.00 5.96 7.68
C TRP A 15 0.36 6.83 6.60
N ILE A 16 0.16 6.27 5.41
CA ILE A 16 -0.40 6.98 4.26
C ILE A 16 -1.86 7.38 4.50
N THR A 17 -2.67 6.47 5.05
CA THR A 17 -4.13 6.66 5.11
C THR A 17 -4.64 7.14 6.47
N GLY A 18 -3.77 7.22 7.48
CA GLY A 18 -4.14 7.49 8.87
C GLY A 18 -5.07 6.44 9.49
N LYS A 19 -5.25 5.28 8.85
CA LYS A 19 -6.16 4.24 9.31
C LYS A 19 -5.51 3.34 10.35
N SER A 20 -6.34 2.71 11.17
CA SER A 20 -5.87 1.65 12.08
C SER A 20 -5.26 0.47 11.31
N GLU A 21 -4.43 -0.32 11.98
CA GLU A 21 -3.81 -1.52 11.41
C GLU A 21 -4.85 -2.48 10.80
N SER A 22 -5.94 -2.73 11.53
CA SER A 22 -7.02 -3.63 11.07
C SER A 22 -7.73 -3.12 9.83
N ALA A 23 -8.00 -1.81 9.74
CA ALA A 23 -8.58 -1.21 8.55
C ALA A 23 -7.61 -1.26 7.35
N SER A 24 -6.32 -1.03 7.60
CA SER A 24 -5.26 -1.10 6.60
C SER A 24 -5.07 -2.51 6.04
N ARG A 25 -5.08 -3.54 6.90
CA ARG A 25 -5.05 -4.97 6.47
C ARG A 25 -6.25 -5.30 5.59
N LYS A 26 -7.46 -4.86 5.99
CA LYS A 26 -8.68 -5.07 5.20
C LYS A 26 -8.58 -4.38 3.84
N LEU A 27 -8.01 -3.17 3.77
CA LEU A 27 -7.79 -2.46 2.51
C LEU A 27 -6.84 -3.24 1.58
N LEU A 28 -5.67 -3.68 2.08
CA LEU A 28 -4.75 -4.50 1.28
C LEU A 28 -5.39 -5.79 0.79
N GLN A 29 -6.20 -6.44 1.62
CA GLN A 29 -6.91 -7.66 1.23
C GLN A 29 -7.97 -7.38 0.14
N LYS A 30 -8.68 -6.24 0.20
CA LYS A 30 -9.59 -5.79 -0.87
C LYS A 30 -8.84 -5.57 -2.18
N ILE A 31 -7.68 -4.91 -2.14
CA ILE A 31 -6.83 -4.69 -3.31
C ILE A 31 -6.40 -6.02 -3.92
N LYS A 32 -5.87 -6.95 -3.12
CA LYS A 32 -5.49 -8.30 -3.60
C LYS A 32 -6.67 -9.02 -4.26
N ARG A 33 -7.87 -8.96 -3.66
CA ARG A 33 -9.08 -9.57 -4.24
C ARG A 33 -9.47 -8.91 -5.56
N LYS A 34 -9.41 -7.58 -5.67
CA LYS A 34 -9.71 -6.85 -6.91
C LYS A 34 -8.74 -7.21 -8.03
N LEU A 35 -7.46 -7.35 -7.72
CA LEU A 35 -6.40 -7.73 -8.66
C LEU A 35 -6.29 -9.26 -8.88
N LYS A 36 -7.20 -10.06 -8.29
CA LYS A 36 -7.19 -11.53 -8.35
C LYS A 36 -5.84 -12.15 -7.93
N LYS A 37 -5.15 -11.53 -6.98
CA LYS A 37 -3.85 -11.99 -6.50
C LYS A 37 -3.96 -13.14 -5.51
N HIS A 38 -2.99 -14.05 -5.55
CA HIS A 38 -2.84 -15.10 -4.55
C HIS A 38 -2.37 -14.55 -3.20
N ARG A 39 -2.60 -15.30 -2.11
CA ARG A 39 -2.26 -14.85 -0.75
C ARG A 39 -0.79 -14.46 -0.59
N HIS A 40 0.11 -15.18 -1.24
CA HIS A 40 1.56 -14.97 -1.19
C HIS A 40 2.03 -13.77 -2.04
N GLN A 41 1.21 -13.31 -2.99
CA GLN A 41 1.59 -12.20 -3.86
C GLN A 41 1.49 -10.86 -3.10
N PHE A 42 2.45 -9.99 -3.36
CA PHE A 42 2.50 -8.65 -2.77
C PHE A 42 1.63 -7.67 -3.56
N VAL A 43 1.29 -6.56 -2.91
CA VAL A 43 0.73 -5.37 -3.55
C VAL A 43 1.87 -4.39 -3.73
N THR A 44 2.01 -3.79 -4.91
CA THR A 44 3.01 -2.74 -5.16
C THR A 44 2.47 -1.37 -4.77
N PHE A 45 3.35 -0.37 -4.64
CA PHE A 45 2.92 1.02 -4.46
C PHE A 45 2.03 1.49 -5.61
N GLN A 46 2.44 1.20 -6.86
CA GLN A 46 1.63 1.51 -8.04
C GLN A 46 0.22 0.90 -7.95
N GLU A 47 0.10 -0.39 -7.65
CA GLU A 47 -1.19 -1.06 -7.54
C GLU A 47 -2.08 -0.49 -6.43
N PHE A 48 -1.46 -0.02 -5.34
CA PHE A 48 -2.15 0.66 -4.27
C PHE A 48 -2.62 2.05 -4.70
N CYS A 49 -1.77 2.83 -5.37
CA CYS A 49 -2.11 4.14 -5.93
C CYS A 49 -3.27 4.02 -6.92
N ASP A 50 -3.16 3.10 -7.89
CA ASP A 50 -4.18 2.83 -8.90
C ASP A 50 -5.53 2.47 -8.28
N TYR A 51 -5.53 1.73 -7.17
CA TYR A 51 -6.76 1.35 -6.48
C TYR A 51 -7.35 2.47 -5.61
N THR A 52 -6.50 3.25 -4.94
CA THR A 52 -6.93 4.26 -3.95
C THR A 52 -7.13 5.65 -4.53
N GLY A 53 -6.60 5.91 -5.73
CA GLY A 53 -6.56 7.23 -6.35
C GLY A 53 -5.51 8.17 -5.76
N LEU A 54 -4.65 7.68 -4.87
CA LEU A 54 -3.53 8.44 -4.28
C LEU A 54 -2.36 8.52 -5.27
N GLN A 55 -1.57 9.59 -5.20
CA GLN A 55 -0.44 9.82 -6.11
C GLN A 55 0.87 9.48 -5.45
N GLU A 56 1.84 8.94 -6.20
CA GLU A 56 3.17 8.57 -5.66
C GLU A 56 3.92 9.73 -4.97
N GLU A 57 3.56 10.99 -5.28
CA GLU A 57 4.07 12.15 -4.57
C GLU A 57 3.63 12.22 -3.09
N ASP A 58 2.45 11.70 -2.75
CA ASP A 58 1.92 11.66 -1.37
C ASP A 58 2.83 10.85 -0.43
N PHE A 59 3.74 10.06 -0.99
CA PHE A 59 4.60 9.11 -0.29
C PHE A 59 6.02 9.66 -0.06
N LYS A 60 6.40 10.78 -0.71
CA LYS A 60 7.76 11.33 -0.67
C LYS A 60 8.08 12.14 0.61
N GLY A 61 7.10 12.38 1.49
CA GLY A 61 7.23 13.28 2.63
C GLY A 61 7.73 12.66 3.96
N GLU A 62 7.42 11.40 4.26
CA GLU A 62 7.56 10.89 5.64
C GLU A 62 8.10 9.46 5.78
N ILE A 63 8.90 8.98 4.83
CA ILE A 63 9.72 7.78 5.06
C ILE A 63 11.12 8.24 5.46
N LYS A 64 11.29 8.62 6.72
CA LYS A 64 12.61 8.72 7.37
C LYS A 64 13.07 7.36 7.87
#